data_AF-A0A7C3SX67-F1
#
_entry.id   AF-A0A7C3SX67-F1
#
_cell.length_a   1.000
_cell.length_b   1.000
_cell.length_c   1.000
_cell.angle_alpha   90.00
_cell.angle_beta   90.00
_cell.angle_gamma   90.00
#
_symmetry.space_group_name_H-M   'P 1'
#
loop_
_entity.id
_entity.type
_entity.pdbx_description
1 polymer ?
#
loop_
_entity_poly.entity_id
_entity_poly.type
_entity_poly.pdbx_seq_one_letter_code
_entity_poly.pdbx_strand_id
1 'polypeptide(L)'
;MATGLCEIYVENTRPRISVLREGIHEYEIQQAWLRNITSDREWQTQEGHQVRILSPGYPNAYGGPDFKDALLEINGLAFRGDIEIHQEAGDWYQHRHHKDSRYDRVLLHIVLSEEKNFITAITSKGHAIPTLVLPLFYQDKKFYFTENIQPSKHASSLEIPPCLEQIQFDYESFIRVLAQQRVFNRIEQMRNRFREVSLDELIYEFL
;
A
#
# COMPACT_ATOMS: atom_id res chain seq x y z
N MET A 1 30.95 24.11 46.17
CA MET A 1 29.62 23.97 46.79
C MET A 1 28.77 25.16 46.35
N ALA A 2 27.49 24.91 46.03
CA ALA A 2 26.42 25.81 45.56
C ALA A 2 26.62 26.40 44.13
N THR A 3 26.01 25.86 43.08
CA THR A 3 24.60 25.98 42.60
C THR A 3 24.19 27.40 42.20
N GLY A 4 24.20 27.66 40.89
CA GLY A 4 23.51 28.77 40.23
C GLY A 4 22.81 28.22 39.00
N LEU A 5 21.49 28.06 39.11
CA LEU A 5 20.58 27.54 38.08
C LEU A 5 20.56 28.50 36.87
N CYS A 6 20.81 27.98 35.67
CA CYS A 6 20.45 28.65 34.43
C CYS A 6 19.17 27.99 33.92
N GLU A 7 18.04 28.67 34.09
CA GLU A 7 16.77 28.29 33.46
C GLU A 7 16.90 28.58 31.96
N ILE A 8 16.86 27.52 31.15
CA ILE A 8 16.69 27.64 29.70
C ILE A 8 15.29 27.13 29.38
N TYR A 9 14.42 28.07 29.00
CA TYR A 9 13.13 27.80 28.38
C TYR A 9 13.34 26.93 27.15
N VAL A 10 12.83 25.69 27.17
CA VAL A 10 12.74 24.86 25.97
C VAL A 10 11.33 25.07 25.41
N GLU A 11 11.25 25.91 24.37
CA GLU A 11 10.06 26.04 23.56
C GLU A 11 9.62 24.68 23.02
N ASN A 12 8.34 24.40 23.21
CA ASN A 12 7.64 23.20 22.81
C ASN A 12 7.52 23.14 21.27
N THR A 13 8.62 22.79 20.60
CA THR A 13 8.64 22.56 19.16
C THR A 13 8.34 21.08 18.91
N ARG A 14 7.10 20.81 18.47
CA ARG A 14 6.74 19.50 17.89
C ARG A 14 7.78 19.17 16.80
N PRO A 15 8.40 17.98 16.81
CA PRO A 15 9.37 17.67 15.78
C PRO A 15 8.64 17.62 14.44
N ARG A 16 8.98 18.57 13.55
CA ARG A 16 8.71 18.45 12.12
C ARG A 16 9.38 17.18 11.64
N ILE A 17 8.59 16.15 11.33
CA ILE A 17 9.08 14.99 10.59
C ILE A 17 9.14 15.42 9.12
N SER A 18 10.19 16.17 8.77
CA SER A 18 10.56 16.46 7.38
C SER A 18 11.86 15.71 7.09
N VAL A 19 11.77 14.39 6.94
CA VAL A 19 12.84 13.58 6.35
C VAL A 19 12.19 12.42 5.59
N LEU A 20 11.66 12.72 4.40
CA LEU A 20 11.51 11.69 3.37
C LEU A 20 12.93 11.29 2.96
N ARG A 21 13.29 10.02 3.14
CA ARG A 21 14.46 9.48 2.46
C ARG A 21 14.11 9.38 0.98
N GLU A 22 14.96 9.92 0.11
CA GLU A 22 14.95 9.55 -1.31
C GLU A 22 14.93 8.02 -1.41
N GLY A 23 13.97 7.47 -2.16
CA GLY A 23 13.99 6.06 -2.59
C GLY A 23 12.99 5.09 -1.95
N ILE A 24 11.95 5.53 -1.24
CA ILE A 24 10.84 4.61 -0.88
C ILE A 24 9.94 4.44 -2.09
N HIS A 25 9.82 3.22 -2.60
CA HIS A 25 8.89 2.89 -3.68
C HIS A 25 7.50 2.53 -3.12
N GLU A 26 6.42 2.85 -3.84
CA GLU A 26 5.04 2.51 -3.43
C GLU A 26 4.86 1.02 -3.14
N TYR A 27 5.56 0.17 -3.89
CA TYR A 27 5.62 -1.27 -3.64
C TYR A 27 6.08 -1.61 -2.20
N GLU A 28 7.07 -0.89 -1.66
CA GLU A 28 7.53 -1.12 -0.28
C GLU A 28 6.46 -0.72 0.74
N ILE A 29 5.69 0.33 0.43
CA ILE A 29 4.55 0.79 1.25
C ILE A 29 3.45 -0.28 1.25
N GLN A 30 3.13 -0.85 0.09
CA GLN A 30 2.15 -1.94 -0.06
C GLN A 30 2.57 -3.19 0.73
N GLN A 31 3.85 -3.56 0.69
CA GLN A 31 4.37 -4.69 1.47
C GLN A 31 4.32 -4.42 2.98
N ALA A 32 4.68 -3.21 3.40
CA ALA A 32 4.57 -2.83 4.80
C ALA A 32 3.11 -2.80 5.27
N TRP A 33 2.18 -2.31 4.45
CA TRP A 33 0.75 -2.37 4.74
C TRP A 33 0.27 -3.80 4.99
N LEU A 34 0.53 -4.70 4.04
CA LEU A 34 0.05 -6.09 4.10
C LEU A 34 0.56 -6.85 5.34
N ARG A 35 1.81 -6.58 5.77
CA ARG A 35 2.43 -7.27 6.92
C ARG A 35 1.92 -6.78 8.27
N ASN A 36 1.48 -5.53 8.34
CA ASN A 36 1.25 -4.84 9.62
C ASN A 36 -0.21 -4.52 9.90
N ILE A 37 -1.06 -4.64 8.90
CA ILE A 37 -2.47 -4.35 9.09
C ILE A 37 -3.13 -5.39 9.99
N THR A 38 -3.87 -4.91 10.99
CA THR A 38 -4.61 -5.73 11.94
C THR A 38 -6.08 -5.31 11.99
N SER A 39 -6.97 -6.27 12.24
CA SER A 39 -8.43 -6.07 12.25
C SER A 39 -8.97 -5.25 13.42
N ASP A 40 -8.18 -5.15 14.49
CA ASP A 40 -8.67 -4.67 15.79
C ASP A 40 -8.40 -3.18 16.00
N ARG A 41 -7.73 -2.53 15.04
CA ARG A 41 -7.39 -1.12 15.11
C ARG A 41 -8.42 -0.28 14.40
N GLU A 42 -8.91 0.73 15.11
CA GLU A 42 -9.69 1.82 14.54
C GLU A 42 -8.75 2.97 14.14
N TRP A 43 -9.04 3.54 12.97
CA TRP A 43 -8.30 4.63 12.35
C TRP A 43 -9.25 5.79 12.07
N GLN A 44 -8.69 6.99 11.93
CA GLN A 44 -9.43 8.17 11.49
C GLN A 44 -8.82 8.71 10.20
N THR A 45 -9.64 8.98 9.18
CA THR A 45 -9.19 9.57 7.91
C THR A 45 -9.02 11.08 8.03
N GLN A 46 -8.37 11.70 7.05
CA GLN A 46 -8.20 13.16 6.99
C GLN A 46 -9.55 13.91 6.92
N GLU A 47 -10.56 13.28 6.32
CA GLU A 47 -11.94 13.79 6.29
C GLU A 47 -12.72 13.50 7.58
N GLY A 48 -12.11 12.83 8.57
CA GLY A 48 -12.69 12.57 9.88
C GLY A 48 -13.52 11.28 10.00
N HIS A 49 -13.54 10.42 8.97
CA HIS A 49 -14.26 9.14 9.03
C HIS A 49 -13.54 8.13 9.93
N GLN A 50 -14.29 7.39 10.74
CA GLN A 50 -13.78 6.25 11.48
C GLN A 50 -13.69 5.05 10.53
N VAL A 51 -12.54 4.37 10.50
CA VAL A 51 -12.30 3.24 9.60
C VAL A 51 -11.68 2.08 10.38
N ARG A 52 -12.23 0.88 10.22
CA ARG A 52 -11.55 -0.38 10.56
C ARG A 52 -11.33 -1.21 9.31
N ILE A 53 -10.14 -1.77 9.17
CA ILE A 53 -9.82 -2.69 8.07
C ILE A 53 -10.08 -4.11 8.56
N LEU A 54 -11.26 -4.65 8.24
CA LEU A 54 -11.63 -6.03 8.63
C LEU A 54 -10.86 -7.07 7.79
N SER A 55 -10.61 -6.74 6.52
CA SER A 55 -9.71 -7.47 5.64
C SER A 55 -9.08 -6.50 4.64
N PRO A 56 -7.75 -6.53 4.42
CA PRO A 56 -7.09 -5.67 3.45
C PRO A 56 -7.37 -6.08 1.99
N GLY A 57 -8.08 -7.20 1.77
CA GLY A 57 -8.31 -7.74 0.43
C GLY A 57 -7.11 -8.51 -0.12
N TYR A 58 -7.02 -8.59 -1.44
CA TYR A 58 -5.96 -9.31 -2.15
C TYR A 58 -5.08 -8.35 -2.95
N PRO A 59 -3.73 -8.49 -2.90
CA PRO A 59 -2.83 -7.68 -3.73
C PRO A 59 -3.15 -7.84 -5.21
N ASN A 60 -3.16 -6.73 -5.95
CA ASN A 60 -3.38 -6.69 -7.38
C ASN A 60 -2.04 -6.55 -8.12
N ALA A 61 -1.60 -7.62 -8.79
CA ALA A 61 -0.34 -7.62 -9.56
C ALA A 61 -0.46 -6.93 -10.94
N TYR A 62 -1.62 -6.38 -11.23
CA TYR A 62 -2.04 -5.90 -12.54
C TYR A 62 -2.47 -4.45 -12.47
N GLY A 63 -2.77 -3.83 -13.61
CA GLY A 63 -3.31 -2.47 -13.58
C GLY A 63 -4.52 -2.40 -12.65
N GLY A 64 -4.63 -1.34 -11.86
CA GLY A 64 -5.82 -1.03 -11.04
C GLY A 64 -5.42 -0.65 -9.65
N PRO A 65 -6.38 -0.60 -8.71
CA PRO A 65 -6.05 -0.37 -7.33
C PRO A 65 -5.15 -1.46 -6.78
N ASP A 66 -4.28 -1.10 -5.85
CA ASP A 66 -3.26 -1.97 -5.26
C ASP A 66 -3.83 -3.20 -4.56
N PHE A 67 -4.99 -3.06 -3.92
CA PHE A 67 -5.69 -4.16 -3.28
C PHE A 67 -7.15 -4.23 -3.73
N LYS A 68 -7.59 -5.44 -4.07
CA LYS A 68 -8.96 -5.74 -4.50
C LYS A 68 -9.76 -6.40 -3.38
N ASP A 69 -11.05 -6.07 -3.33
CA ASP A 69 -12.04 -6.72 -2.45
C ASP A 69 -11.69 -6.70 -0.94
N ALA A 70 -11.10 -5.60 -0.47
CA ALA A 70 -11.01 -5.28 0.94
C ALA A 70 -12.40 -5.21 1.59
N LEU A 71 -12.47 -5.63 2.85
CA LEU A 71 -13.64 -5.49 3.70
C LEU A 71 -13.33 -4.42 4.75
N LEU A 72 -14.04 -3.30 4.67
CA LEU A 72 -13.83 -2.12 5.52
C LEU A 72 -15.09 -1.85 6.33
N GLU A 73 -14.92 -1.40 7.56
CA GLU A 73 -15.99 -0.77 8.32
C GLU A 73 -15.73 0.73 8.34
N ILE A 74 -16.64 1.53 7.76
CA ILE A 74 -16.53 3.00 7.70
C ILE A 74 -17.72 3.57 8.46
N ASN A 75 -17.45 4.33 9.52
CA ASN A 75 -18.46 4.88 10.45
C ASN A 75 -19.46 3.82 10.94
N GLY A 76 -18.97 2.61 11.27
CA GLY A 76 -19.77 1.50 11.77
C GLY A 76 -20.55 0.70 10.71
N LEU A 77 -20.42 1.03 9.42
CA LEU A 77 -21.04 0.29 8.33
C LEU A 77 -20.00 -0.49 7.53
N ALA A 78 -20.31 -1.75 7.21
CA ALA A 78 -19.42 -2.62 6.45
C ALA A 78 -19.57 -2.42 4.93
N PHE A 79 -18.45 -2.26 4.24
CA PHE A 79 -18.36 -2.11 2.79
C PHE A 79 -17.30 -3.05 2.21
N ARG A 80 -17.53 -3.51 0.98
CA ARG A 80 -16.56 -4.28 0.19
C ARG A 80 -16.14 -3.48 -1.03
N GLY A 81 -14.83 -3.25 -1.17
CA GLY A 81 -14.28 -2.47 -2.28
C GLY A 81 -12.76 -2.57 -2.32
N ASP A 82 -12.12 -1.61 -2.96
CA ASP A 82 -10.69 -1.64 -3.25
C ASP A 82 -9.93 -0.63 -2.38
N ILE A 83 -8.62 -0.81 -2.24
CA ILE A 83 -7.71 0.11 -1.55
C ILE A 83 -6.62 0.52 -2.53
N GLU A 84 -6.30 1.81 -2.56
CA GLU A 84 -5.16 2.36 -3.30
C GLU A 84 -4.13 2.96 -2.33
N ILE A 85 -2.84 2.81 -2.62
CA ILE A 85 -1.75 3.28 -1.76
C ILE A 85 -0.78 4.14 -2.57
N HIS A 86 -0.52 5.35 -2.10
CA HIS A 86 0.49 6.25 -2.68
C HIS A 86 1.42 6.84 -1.62
N GLN A 87 2.42 7.61 -2.04
CA GLN A 87 3.24 8.38 -1.12
C GLN A 87 2.47 9.60 -0.60
N GLU A 88 1.85 10.32 -1.53
CA GLU A 88 1.15 11.57 -1.29
C GLU A 88 -0.30 11.47 -1.79
N ALA A 89 -1.20 12.28 -1.23
CA ALA A 89 -2.60 12.33 -1.63
C ALA A 89 -2.74 12.84 -3.08
N GLY A 90 -1.91 13.81 -3.46
CA GLY A 90 -1.86 14.39 -4.80
C GLY A 90 -1.55 13.38 -5.91
N ASP A 91 -0.87 12.28 -5.59
CA ASP A 91 -0.51 11.23 -6.56
C ASP A 91 -1.74 10.61 -7.23
N TRP A 92 -2.89 10.60 -6.53
CA TRP A 92 -4.18 10.22 -7.13
C TRP A 92 -4.51 10.98 -8.42
N TYR A 93 -4.17 12.27 -8.46
CA TYR A 93 -4.42 13.13 -9.61
C TYR A 93 -3.28 13.10 -10.62
N GLN A 94 -2.03 12.98 -10.13
CA GLN A 94 -0.85 12.81 -11.00
C GLN A 94 -0.97 11.55 -11.86
N HIS A 95 -1.45 10.45 -11.26
CA HIS A 95 -1.69 9.18 -11.93
C HIS A 95 -3.03 9.11 -12.67
N ARG A 96 -3.81 10.21 -12.66
CA ARG A 96 -5.10 10.32 -13.35
C ARG A 96 -6.16 9.29 -12.94
N HIS A 97 -6.04 8.70 -11.75
CA HIS A 97 -7.04 7.76 -11.20
C HIS A 97 -8.44 8.36 -11.10
N HIS A 98 -8.53 9.69 -10.89
CA HIS A 98 -9.78 10.44 -10.95
C HIS A 98 -10.52 10.41 -12.31
N LYS A 99 -9.89 9.88 -13.37
CA LYS A 99 -10.49 9.70 -14.70
C LYS A 99 -10.60 8.24 -15.11
N ASP A 100 -10.02 7.32 -14.34
CA ASP A 100 -9.94 5.91 -14.67
C ASP A 100 -11.00 5.11 -13.88
N SER A 101 -11.96 4.56 -14.61
CA SER A 101 -13.08 3.78 -14.05
C SER A 101 -12.64 2.53 -13.27
N ARG A 102 -11.41 2.06 -13.46
CA ARG A 102 -10.86 0.89 -12.74
C ARG A 102 -10.67 1.17 -11.25
N TYR A 103 -10.63 2.46 -10.87
CA TYR A 103 -10.52 2.94 -9.49
C TYR A 103 -11.87 3.35 -8.87
N ASP A 104 -12.98 3.23 -9.59
CA ASP A 104 -14.31 3.62 -9.07
C ASP A 104 -14.79 2.80 -7.86
N ARG A 105 -14.16 1.65 -7.61
CA ARG A 105 -14.43 0.77 -6.47
C ARG A 105 -13.52 1.04 -5.29
N VAL A 106 -12.57 1.98 -5.38
CA VAL A 106 -11.70 2.34 -4.26
C VAL A 106 -12.55 2.98 -3.17
N LEU A 107 -12.45 2.44 -1.96
CA LEU A 107 -13.17 2.90 -0.78
C LEU A 107 -12.25 3.51 0.27
N LEU A 108 -10.94 3.30 0.14
CA LEU A 108 -9.93 3.86 1.03
C LEU A 108 -8.67 4.18 0.24
N HIS A 109 -8.20 5.41 0.34
CA HIS A 109 -6.91 5.82 -0.18
C HIS A 109 -5.93 5.91 0.99
N ILE A 110 -4.78 5.26 0.88
CA ILE A 110 -3.75 5.26 1.92
C ILE A 110 -2.56 6.06 1.41
N VAL A 111 -2.07 6.97 2.24
CA VAL A 111 -0.89 7.79 1.89
C VAL A 111 0.12 7.77 3.00
N LEU A 112 1.39 7.95 2.64
CA LEU A 112 2.50 7.96 3.60
C LEU A 112 2.64 9.31 4.31
N SER A 113 2.47 10.39 3.57
CA SER A 113 2.80 11.73 4.05
C SER A 113 1.57 12.58 4.23
N GLU A 114 1.56 13.38 5.30
CA GLU A 114 0.63 14.51 5.40
C GLU A 114 1.08 15.61 4.45
N GLU A 115 0.16 16.09 3.62
CA GLU A 115 0.38 17.26 2.79
C GLU A 115 -0.15 18.52 3.47
N LYS A 116 0.55 19.66 3.28
CA LYS A 116 0.08 20.96 3.79
C LYS A 116 -1.27 21.38 3.20
N ASN A 117 -1.52 20.99 1.96
CA ASN A 117 -2.73 21.29 1.22
C ASN A 117 -3.39 19.96 0.82
N PHE A 118 -3.91 19.23 1.82
CA PHE A 118 -4.57 17.96 1.60
C PHE A 118 -5.68 18.07 0.53
N ILE A 119 -5.67 17.13 -0.42
CA ILE A 119 -6.67 17.02 -1.49
C ILE A 119 -7.36 15.66 -1.34
N THR A 120 -8.66 15.66 -1.10
CA THR A 120 -9.46 14.43 -1.06
C THR A 120 -9.49 13.78 -2.43
N ALA A 121 -9.16 12.48 -2.50
CA ALA A 121 -9.26 11.70 -3.72
C ALA A 121 -10.73 11.57 -4.18
N ILE A 122 -10.98 11.80 -5.46
CA ILE A 122 -12.31 11.67 -6.07
C ILE A 122 -12.23 10.73 -7.28
N THR A 123 -13.13 9.74 -7.36
CA THR A 123 -13.23 8.77 -8.46
C THR A 123 -13.75 9.41 -9.75
N SER A 124 -13.67 8.68 -10.87
CA SER A 124 -14.25 9.11 -12.14
C SER A 124 -15.77 9.32 -12.10
N LYS A 125 -16.44 8.70 -11.12
CA LYS A 125 -17.88 8.88 -10.83
C LYS A 125 -18.19 10.03 -9.87
N GLY A 126 -17.19 10.76 -9.41
CA GLY A 126 -17.38 11.87 -8.47
C GLY A 126 -17.55 11.43 -7.01
N HIS A 127 -17.24 10.18 -6.66
CA HIS A 127 -17.26 9.73 -5.27
C HIS A 127 -15.99 10.17 -4.56
N ALA A 128 -16.13 10.85 -3.42
CA ALA A 128 -15.02 11.12 -2.53
C ALA A 128 -14.56 9.84 -1.82
N ILE A 129 -13.25 9.64 -1.76
CA ILE A 129 -12.61 8.50 -1.13
C ILE A 129 -11.97 9.00 0.17
N PRO A 130 -12.32 8.44 1.33
CA PRO A 130 -11.63 8.74 2.57
C PRO A 130 -10.13 8.42 2.48
N THR A 131 -9.27 9.35 2.91
CA THR A 131 -7.82 9.17 2.88
C THR A 131 -7.25 8.93 4.28
N LEU A 132 -6.66 7.76 4.47
CA LEU A 132 -5.91 7.40 5.67
C LEU A 132 -4.44 7.75 5.49
N VAL A 133 -3.93 8.63 6.35
CA VAL A 133 -2.49 8.90 6.40
C VAL A 133 -1.85 7.90 7.36
N LEU A 134 -0.97 7.06 6.79
CA LEU A 134 -0.12 6.16 7.53
C LEU A 134 1.31 6.69 7.42
N PRO A 135 1.74 7.59 8.31
CA PRO A 135 3.16 7.89 8.43
C PRO A 135 3.81 6.59 8.89
N LEU A 136 4.34 5.80 7.94
CA LEU A 136 4.94 4.49 8.20
C LEU A 136 5.80 4.61 9.45
N PHE A 137 5.40 3.89 10.50
CA PHE A 137 6.22 3.26 11.55
C PHE A 137 7.56 3.92 11.94
N TYR A 138 7.69 5.25 11.83
CA TYR A 138 8.98 5.93 11.87
C TYR A 138 9.55 6.03 13.28
N GLN A 139 8.74 5.67 14.29
CA GLN A 139 9.14 5.66 15.68
C GLN A 139 9.62 4.29 16.16
N ASP A 140 9.28 3.20 15.46
CA ASP A 140 9.71 1.86 15.86
C ASP A 140 10.83 1.38 14.93
N LYS A 141 12.08 1.49 15.40
CA LYS A 141 13.31 0.99 14.76
C LYS A 141 13.29 -0.51 14.42
N LYS A 142 12.17 -1.21 14.61
CA LYS A 142 11.94 -2.61 14.24
C LYS A 142 11.46 -2.81 12.80
N PHE A 143 11.08 -1.74 12.10
CA PHE A 143 10.51 -1.81 10.74
C PHE A 143 11.52 -1.68 9.61
N TYR A 144 12.79 -1.44 9.91
CA TYR A 144 13.85 -1.71 8.94
C TYR A 144 13.78 -3.18 8.56
N PHE A 145 13.91 -3.46 7.26
CA PHE A 145 14.19 -4.77 6.72
C PHE A 145 15.03 -5.59 7.71
N THR A 146 14.38 -6.47 8.48
CA THR A 146 15.11 -7.64 8.96
C THR A 146 15.30 -8.49 7.72
N GLU A 147 16.37 -8.21 6.97
CA GLU A 147 17.22 -9.21 6.34
C GLU A 147 17.85 -10.13 7.41
N ASN A 148 17.04 -10.54 8.38
CA ASN A 148 17.30 -11.62 9.29
C ASN A 148 16.05 -12.49 9.26
N ILE A 149 15.71 -12.96 8.05
CA ILE A 149 15.46 -14.39 7.92
C ILE A 149 16.81 -15.07 8.23
N GLN A 150 17.20 -15.07 9.50
CA GLN A 150 17.81 -16.28 10.01
C GLN A 150 16.70 -17.30 9.82
N PRO A 151 16.91 -18.36 9.01
CA PRO A 151 15.96 -19.45 8.96
C PRO A 151 15.64 -19.77 10.41
N SER A 152 14.38 -19.63 10.82
CA SER A 152 14.01 -20.00 12.16
C SER A 152 14.53 -21.42 12.35
N LYS A 153 15.49 -21.61 13.25
CA LYS A 153 15.93 -22.96 13.65
C LYS A 153 14.81 -23.75 14.34
N HIS A 154 13.59 -23.21 14.34
CA HIS A 154 12.33 -23.81 14.75
C HIS A 154 11.25 -23.76 13.65
N ALA A 155 11.61 -23.74 12.37
CA ALA A 155 10.78 -24.40 11.36
C ALA A 155 11.11 -25.90 11.44
N SER A 156 10.77 -26.53 12.57
CA SER A 156 10.77 -27.99 12.66
C SER A 156 9.67 -28.48 11.72
N SER A 157 10.11 -28.82 10.51
CA SER A 157 9.43 -29.57 9.47
C SER A 157 7.94 -29.26 9.31
N LEU A 158 7.62 -28.31 8.43
CA LEU A 158 6.53 -28.59 7.52
C LEU A 158 6.99 -29.79 6.68
N GLU A 159 6.66 -31.00 7.15
CA GLU A 159 6.84 -32.20 6.36
C GLU A 159 6.01 -32.01 5.10
N ILE A 160 6.69 -31.97 3.96
CA ILE A 160 6.05 -31.97 2.65
C ILE A 160 5.19 -33.24 2.63
N PRO A 161 3.85 -33.13 2.45
CA PRO A 161 3.01 -34.31 2.35
C PRO A 161 3.57 -35.25 1.27
N PRO A 162 3.60 -36.57 1.46
CA PRO A 162 4.17 -37.51 0.49
C PRO A 162 3.57 -37.40 -0.92
N CYS A 163 2.37 -36.82 -1.05
CA CYS A 163 1.74 -36.54 -2.33
C CYS A 163 2.39 -35.38 -3.11
N LEU A 164 3.05 -34.43 -2.44
CA LEU A 164 3.79 -33.35 -3.08
C LEU A 164 5.18 -33.80 -3.53
N GLU A 165 5.78 -34.81 -2.89
CA GLU A 165 7.05 -35.41 -3.37
C GLU A 165 6.86 -36.16 -4.70
N GLN A 166 5.64 -36.63 -4.98
CA GLN A 166 5.29 -37.30 -6.23
C GLN A 166 5.07 -36.32 -7.40
N ILE A 167 4.97 -35.02 -7.12
CA ILE A 167 4.87 -34.00 -8.16
C ILE A 167 6.31 -33.67 -8.58
N GLN A 168 6.80 -34.35 -9.60
CA GLN A 168 8.03 -33.96 -10.29
C GLN A 168 7.73 -32.68 -11.08
N PHE A 169 7.74 -31.56 -10.38
CA PHE A 169 7.47 -30.27 -10.96
C PHE A 169 8.75 -29.73 -11.56
N ASP A 170 8.77 -29.58 -12.88
CA ASP A 170 9.80 -28.78 -13.52
C ASP A 170 9.54 -27.32 -13.17
N TYR A 171 10.15 -26.88 -12.07
CA TYR A 171 10.08 -25.50 -11.60
C TYR A 171 10.54 -24.51 -12.67
N GLU A 172 11.50 -24.90 -13.52
CA GLU A 172 11.95 -24.04 -14.60
C GLU A 172 10.85 -23.84 -15.64
N SER A 173 10.22 -24.93 -16.10
CA SER A 173 9.07 -24.86 -16.99
C SER A 173 7.89 -24.12 -16.38
N PHE A 174 7.58 -24.36 -15.11
CA PHE A 174 6.48 -23.67 -14.44
C PHE A 174 6.74 -22.17 -14.29
N ILE A 175 7.93 -21.78 -13.84
CA ILE A 175 8.30 -20.37 -13.74
C ILE A 175 8.31 -19.72 -15.13
N ARG A 176 8.77 -20.43 -16.18
CA ARG A 176 8.68 -19.95 -17.57
C ARG A 176 7.23 -19.73 -18.01
N VAL A 177 6.32 -20.66 -17.72
CA VAL A 177 4.89 -20.54 -18.06
C VAL A 177 4.26 -19.38 -17.28
N LEU A 178 4.50 -19.28 -15.97
CA LEU A 178 3.98 -18.17 -15.16
C LEU A 178 4.55 -16.81 -15.60
N ALA A 179 5.83 -16.75 -15.95
CA ALA A 179 6.46 -15.54 -16.47
C ALA A 179 5.86 -15.15 -17.82
N GLN A 180 5.68 -16.11 -18.74
CA GLN A 180 5.01 -15.89 -20.03
C GLN A 180 3.59 -15.40 -19.82
N GLN A 181 2.83 -16.02 -18.92
CA GLN A 181 1.46 -15.64 -18.64
C GLN A 181 1.36 -14.26 -17.98
N ARG A 182 2.33 -13.90 -17.11
CA ARG A 182 2.45 -12.55 -16.54
C ARG A 182 2.69 -11.51 -17.62
N VAL A 183 3.64 -11.76 -18.52
CA VAL A 183 3.95 -10.87 -19.65
C VAL A 183 2.74 -10.74 -20.57
N PHE A 184 2.10 -11.86 -20.92
CA PHE A 184 0.92 -11.86 -21.79
C PHE A 184 -0.24 -11.07 -21.19
N ASN A 185 -0.56 -11.31 -19.91
CA ASN A 185 -1.61 -10.56 -19.21
C ASN A 185 -1.27 -9.06 -19.13
N ARG A 186 0.02 -8.70 -18.92
CA ARG A 186 0.48 -7.30 -18.93
C ARG A 186 0.30 -6.66 -20.31
N ILE A 187 0.65 -7.37 -21.38
CA ILE A 187 0.48 -6.91 -22.77
C ILE A 187 -1.01 -6.69 -23.09
N GLU A 188 -1.89 -7.61 -22.72
CA GLU A 188 -3.32 -7.48 -22.98
C GLU A 188 -3.92 -6.27 -22.24
N GLN A 189 -3.48 -6.02 -21.00
CA GLN A 189 -3.87 -4.82 -20.25
C GLN A 189 -3.34 -3.54 -20.88
N MET A 190 -2.06 -3.51 -21.24
CA MET A 190 -1.45 -2.39 -21.98
C MET A 190 -2.21 -2.13 -23.28
N ARG A 191 -2.55 -3.18 -24.03
CA ARG A 191 -3.29 -3.07 -25.30
C ARG A 191 -4.68 -2.49 -25.10
N ASN A 192 -5.39 -2.90 -24.04
CA ASN A 192 -6.71 -2.36 -23.72
C ASN A 192 -6.61 -0.88 -23.30
N ARG A 193 -5.59 -0.51 -22.51
CA ARG A 193 -5.33 0.88 -22.11
C ARG A 193 -4.75 1.77 -23.21
N PHE A 194 -4.06 1.23 -24.20
CA PHE A 194 -3.40 2.01 -25.26
C PHE A 194 -4.36 2.88 -26.07
N ARG A 195 -5.65 2.53 -26.09
CA ARG A 195 -6.68 3.33 -26.77
C ARG A 195 -7.18 4.52 -25.96
N GLU A 196 -6.84 4.58 -24.67
CA GLU A 196 -7.45 5.47 -23.69
C GLU A 196 -6.44 6.44 -23.07
N VAL A 197 -5.15 6.07 -23.02
CA VAL A 197 -4.09 6.85 -22.34
C VAL A 197 -2.85 7.05 -23.21
N SER A 198 -1.99 8.02 -22.83
CA SER A 198 -0.76 8.33 -23.57
C SER A 198 0.35 7.29 -23.33
N LEU A 199 1.38 7.31 -24.18
CA LEU A 199 2.51 6.39 -24.05
C LEU A 199 3.27 6.58 -22.72
N ASP A 200 3.48 7.82 -22.29
CA ASP A 200 4.16 8.12 -21.02
C ASP A 200 3.36 7.60 -19.81
N GLU A 201 2.03 7.69 -19.89
CA GLU A 201 1.12 7.17 -18.86
C GLU A 201 1.17 5.63 -18.83
N LEU A 202 1.15 4.96 -19.98
CA LEU A 202 1.34 3.51 -20.04
C LEU A 202 2.68 3.05 -19.49
N ILE A 203 3.75 3.79 -19.78
CA ILE A 203 5.08 3.48 -19.27
C ILE A 203 5.03 3.57 -17.74
N TYR A 204 4.51 4.66 -17.19
CA TYR A 204 4.39 4.84 -15.74
C TYR A 204 3.55 3.75 -15.08
N GLU A 205 2.37 3.45 -15.64
CA GLU A 205 1.45 2.50 -15.01
C GLU A 205 1.91 1.04 -15.14
N PHE A 206 2.82 0.73 -16.08
CA PHE A 206 3.16 -0.64 -16.41
C PHE A 206 4.64 -1.04 -16.37
N LEU A 207 5.59 -0.11 -16.29
CA LEU A 207 7.05 -0.34 -16.32
C LEU A 207 7.76 0.40 -15.19
#